data_AF-A0A7W5FDA8-F1
#
_entry.id   AF-A0A7W5FDA8-F1
#
_cell.length_a   1.000
_cell.length_b   1.000
_cell.length_c   1.000
_cell.angle_alpha   90.00
_cell.angle_beta   90.00
_cell.angle_gamma   90.00
#
_symmetry.space_group_name_H-M   'P 1'
#
loop_
_entity.id
_entity.type
_entity.pdbx_description
1 polymer ?
#
loop_
_entity_poly.entity_id
_entity_poly.type
_entity_poly.pdbx_seq_one_letter_code
_entity_poly.pdbx_strand_id
1 'polypeptide(L)'
;MKRYARAASAEQLKRPPRYRETLVDAFRDHLRRRRAEQPGVPVTRLLTEIQQLGYTGSANLLVRYLNHGRANAIRTPPSPRRLVSWLMTRPADLPTLHQQHLDDLLASCGHLALLAERVRQFAGLLTGRRGEALNAWMTCVDADDLPALHGFVHGLRMDLSAVVAGLTLPYSNGPIEGANTKVKFLKRQMYGRAGFDLLRQRILLA
;
A
#
# COMPACT_ATOMS: atom_id res chain seq x y z
N MET A 1 11.09 1.20 -17.05
CA MET A 1 10.60 1.32 -18.44
C MET A 1 9.21 0.73 -18.71
N LYS A 2 8.79 -0.40 -18.13
CA LYS A 2 7.51 -1.07 -18.49
C LYS A 2 6.20 -0.29 -18.27
N ARG A 3 6.20 0.79 -17.49
CA ARG A 3 4.99 1.57 -17.16
C ARG A 3 4.53 2.50 -18.29
N TYR A 4 5.47 2.97 -19.12
CA TYR A 4 5.18 3.90 -20.21
C TYR A 4 4.67 3.17 -21.46
N ALA A 5 5.08 1.91 -21.65
CA ALA A 5 4.71 1.12 -22.82
C ALA A 5 3.27 0.56 -22.81
N ARG A 6 2.54 0.69 -21.69
CA ARG A 6 1.19 0.12 -21.51
C ARG A 6 0.09 1.14 -21.25
N ALA A 7 0.42 2.43 -21.23
CA ALA A 7 -0.56 3.49 -21.01
C ALA A 7 -1.14 3.91 -22.36
N ALA A 8 -2.44 3.74 -22.53
CA ALA A 8 -3.17 4.12 -23.75
C ALA A 8 -3.44 5.65 -23.81
N SER A 9 -3.32 6.36 -22.69
CA SER A 9 -3.42 7.83 -22.65
C SER A 9 -2.50 8.48 -21.62
N ALA A 10 -2.24 9.78 -21.80
CA ALA A 10 -1.41 10.56 -20.88
C ALA A 10 -2.02 10.69 -19.47
N GLU A 11 -3.36 10.65 -19.35
CA GLU A 11 -4.06 10.62 -18.07
C GLU A 11 -3.72 9.38 -17.25
N GLN A 12 -3.55 8.22 -17.89
CA GLN A 12 -3.21 6.96 -17.21
C GLN A 12 -1.79 6.96 -16.63
N LEU A 13 -0.94 7.89 -17.07
CA LEU A 13 0.39 8.11 -16.51
C LEU A 13 0.40 9.08 -15.33
N LYS A 14 -0.68 9.86 -15.13
CA LYS A 14 -0.80 10.80 -14.01
C LYS A 14 -0.86 10.01 -12.71
N ARG A 15 0.26 9.99 -11.98
CA ARG A 15 0.21 9.61 -10.57
C ARG A 15 -0.71 10.62 -9.87
N PRO A 16 -1.65 10.17 -9.01
CA PRO A 16 -2.32 11.10 -8.10
C PRO A 16 -1.24 11.93 -7.41
N PRO A 17 -1.34 13.26 -7.39
CA PRO A 17 -0.36 14.09 -6.72
C PRO A 17 -0.19 13.61 -5.28
N ARG A 18 1.03 13.21 -4.91
CA ARG A 18 1.39 12.99 -3.51
C ARG A 18 1.41 14.35 -2.86
N TYR A 19 0.28 14.68 -2.27
CA TYR A 19 0.13 15.89 -1.51
C TYR A 19 1.00 15.81 -0.25
N ARG A 20 2.07 16.60 -0.22
CA ARG A 20 2.83 16.85 1.02
C ARG A 20 1.93 17.56 2.02
N GLU A 21 2.24 17.37 3.30
CA GLU A 21 1.70 18.23 4.35
C GLU A 21 1.95 19.69 3.98
N THR A 22 0.91 20.49 4.14
CA THR A 22 0.87 21.91 3.81
C THR A 22 0.65 22.70 5.09
N LEU A 23 0.97 23.99 5.06
CA LEU A 23 0.73 24.90 6.19
C LEU A 23 -0.75 24.93 6.64
N VAL A 24 -1.68 24.54 5.78
CA VAL A 24 -3.12 24.49 6.08
C VAL A 24 -3.49 23.26 6.90
N ASP A 25 -2.68 22.19 6.87
CA ASP A 25 -3.00 20.93 7.56
C ASP A 25 -3.10 21.10 9.07
N ALA A 26 -2.33 22.03 9.67
CA ALA A 26 -2.40 22.37 11.10
C ALA A 26 -3.76 22.99 11.50
N PHE A 27 -4.49 23.58 10.56
CA PHE A 27 -5.77 24.26 10.80
C PHE A 27 -6.98 23.45 10.30
N ARG A 28 -6.76 22.19 9.89
CA ARG A 28 -7.79 21.36 9.27
C ARG A 28 -9.03 21.19 10.13
N ASP A 29 -8.85 20.88 11.42
CA ASP A 29 -9.97 20.62 12.32
C ASP A 29 -10.85 21.86 12.54
N HIS A 30 -10.24 23.04 12.61
CA HIS A 30 -10.95 24.32 12.66
C HIS A 30 -11.77 24.54 11.38
N LEU A 31 -11.13 24.41 10.21
CA LEU A 31 -11.79 24.57 8.92
C LEU A 31 -12.96 23.59 8.72
N ARG A 32 -12.81 22.34 9.18
CA ARG A 32 -13.86 21.32 9.16
C ARG A 32 -15.05 21.74 10.02
N ARG A 33 -14.78 22.11 11.27
CA ARG A 33 -15.82 22.52 12.24
C ARG A 33 -16.63 23.71 11.71
N ARG A 34 -15.95 24.75 11.24
CA ARG A 34 -16.60 25.96 10.70
C ARG A 34 -17.46 25.69 9.48
N ARG A 35 -17.03 24.77 8.60
CA ARG A 35 -17.83 24.35 7.43
C ARG A 35 -19.02 23.47 7.78
N ALA A 36 -18.95 22.71 8.89
CA ALA A 36 -20.08 21.95 9.40
C ALA A 36 -21.11 22.85 10.10
N GLU A 37 -20.64 23.86 10.86
CA GLU A 37 -21.50 24.85 11.54
C GLU A 37 -22.22 25.76 10.56
N GLN A 38 -21.54 26.21 9.49
CA GLN A 38 -22.11 27.11 8.50
C GLN A 38 -21.75 26.65 7.08
N PRO A 39 -22.62 25.86 6.43
CA PRO A 39 -22.44 25.48 5.04
C PRO A 39 -22.34 26.73 4.14
N GLY A 40 -21.22 26.87 3.42
CA GLY A 40 -20.99 28.01 2.52
C GLY A 40 -20.23 29.20 3.11
N VAL A 41 -19.53 29.06 4.25
CA VAL A 41 -18.65 30.13 4.75
C VAL A 41 -17.69 30.63 3.65
N PRO A 42 -17.62 31.95 3.40
CA PRO A 42 -16.69 32.53 2.44
C PRO A 42 -15.24 32.16 2.77
N VAL A 43 -14.45 31.78 1.77
CA VAL A 43 -13.04 31.39 1.95
C VAL A 43 -12.20 32.52 2.54
N THR A 44 -12.55 33.77 2.24
CA THR A 44 -11.92 34.97 2.84
C THR A 44 -12.09 35.00 4.36
N ARG A 45 -13.27 34.65 4.87
CA ARG A 45 -13.53 34.57 6.31
C ARG A 45 -12.76 33.44 6.97
N LEU A 46 -12.73 32.27 6.33
CA LEU A 46 -11.93 31.13 6.79
C LEU A 46 -10.43 31.47 6.83
N LEU A 47 -9.94 32.24 5.85
CA LEU A 47 -8.54 32.71 5.80
C LEU A 47 -8.22 33.62 6.99
N THR A 48 -9.08 34.60 7.28
CA THR A 48 -8.88 35.52 8.41
C THR A 48 -8.87 34.75 9.74
N GLU A 49 -9.79 33.79 9.91
CA GLU A 49 -9.86 32.97 11.12
C GLU A 49 -8.56 32.16 11.32
N ILE A 50 -8.05 31.47 10.28
CA ILE A 50 -6.81 30.70 10.43
C ILE A 50 -5.57 31.59 10.57
N GLN A 51 -5.56 32.79 9.98
CA GLN A 51 -4.47 33.78 10.16
C GLN A 51 -4.37 34.23 11.62
N GLN A 52 -5.51 34.46 12.29
CA GLN A 52 -5.55 34.76 13.72
C GLN A 52 -5.03 33.60 14.59
N LEU A 53 -5.20 32.36 14.11
CA LEU A 53 -4.66 31.15 14.75
C LEU A 53 -3.17 30.91 14.42
N GLY A 54 -2.52 31.80 13.65
CA GLY A 54 -1.10 31.71 13.32
C GLY A 54 -0.77 31.15 11.93
N TYR A 55 -1.74 31.10 11.01
CA TYR A 55 -1.49 30.70 9.62
C TYR A 55 -0.67 31.75 8.87
N THR A 56 0.50 31.35 8.36
CA THR A 56 1.43 32.21 7.60
C THR A 56 1.44 31.92 6.09
N GLY A 57 0.56 31.05 5.60
CA GLY A 57 0.50 30.66 4.19
C GLY A 57 -0.36 31.59 3.32
N SER A 58 -0.40 31.31 2.01
CA SER A 58 -1.15 32.12 1.05
C SER A 58 -2.63 31.74 0.93
N ALA A 59 -3.47 32.71 0.59
CA ALA A 59 -4.90 32.49 0.29
C ALA A 59 -5.12 31.41 -0.78
N ASN A 60 -4.28 31.39 -1.83
CA ASN A 60 -4.32 30.40 -2.90
C ASN A 60 -4.07 28.97 -2.40
N LEU A 61 -3.21 28.80 -1.38
CA LEU A 61 -2.97 27.50 -0.78
C LEU A 61 -4.23 27.01 -0.03
N LEU A 62 -4.91 27.88 0.72
CA LEU A 62 -6.19 27.56 1.36
C LEU A 62 -7.28 27.19 0.33
N VAL A 63 -7.46 28.00 -0.72
CA VAL A 63 -8.45 27.70 -1.78
C VAL A 63 -8.18 26.34 -2.42
N ARG A 64 -6.93 26.05 -2.81
CA ARG A 64 -6.57 24.72 -3.33
C ARG A 64 -6.82 23.61 -2.32
N TYR A 65 -6.50 23.83 -1.06
CA TYR A 65 -6.70 22.86 0.02
C TYR A 65 -8.19 22.49 0.18
N LEU A 66 -9.06 23.49 0.18
CA LEU A 66 -10.51 23.32 0.28
C LEU A 66 -11.10 22.67 -0.98
N ASN A 67 -10.65 23.07 -2.18
CA ASN A 67 -11.10 22.48 -3.46
C ASN A 67 -10.68 21.01 -3.60
N HIS A 68 -9.55 20.61 -3.02
CA HIS A 68 -9.15 19.22 -2.93
C HIS A 68 -9.95 18.41 -1.88
N GLY A 69 -10.91 19.02 -1.18
CA GLY A 69 -11.73 18.35 -0.16
C GLY A 69 -10.97 17.97 1.11
N ARG A 70 -9.73 18.45 1.31
CA ARG A 70 -8.90 18.02 2.44
C ARG A 70 -9.40 18.45 3.82
N ALA A 71 -10.15 19.54 3.87
CA ALA A 71 -10.82 20.00 5.09
C ALA A 71 -12.06 19.17 5.44
N ASN A 72 -12.59 18.37 4.51
CA ASN A 72 -13.80 17.58 4.73
C ASN A 72 -13.49 16.20 5.32
N ALA A 73 -12.27 15.68 5.13
CA ALA A 73 -11.89 14.37 5.62
C ALA A 73 -11.67 14.41 7.15
N ILE A 74 -12.35 13.51 7.87
CA ILE A 74 -12.20 13.36 9.34
C ILE A 74 -10.76 12.94 9.69
N ARG A 75 -10.11 12.15 8.81
CA ARG A 75 -8.71 11.72 8.92
C ARG A 75 -8.02 11.81 7.56
N THR A 76 -6.71 12.08 7.54
CA THR A 76 -5.92 11.96 6.30
C THR A 76 -5.92 10.49 5.88
N PRO A 77 -6.36 10.13 4.67
CA PRO A 77 -6.29 8.73 4.23
C PRO A 77 -4.82 8.28 4.22
N PRO A 78 -4.52 7.04 4.66
CA PRO A 78 -3.17 6.53 4.64
C PRO A 78 -2.64 6.45 3.21
N SER A 79 -1.32 6.56 3.04
CA SER A 79 -0.72 6.23 1.74
C SER A 79 -1.01 4.78 1.37
N PRO A 80 -1.09 4.41 0.07
CA PRO A 80 -1.34 3.03 -0.35
C PRO A 80 -0.37 2.02 0.28
N ARG A 81 0.91 2.40 0.44
CA ARG A 81 1.92 1.55 1.09
C ARG A 81 1.60 1.31 2.57
N ARG A 82 1.10 2.33 3.27
CA ARG A 82 0.74 2.24 4.68
C ARG A 82 -0.54 1.42 4.85
N LEU A 83 -1.52 1.59 3.98
CA LEU A 83 -2.73 0.77 3.95
C LEU A 83 -2.39 -0.71 3.72
N VAL A 84 -1.55 -1.01 2.72
CA VAL A 84 -1.08 -2.38 2.47
C VAL A 84 -0.35 -2.94 3.68
N SER A 85 0.51 -2.14 4.34
CA SER A 85 1.17 -2.56 5.57
C SER A 85 0.17 -2.93 6.66
N TRP A 86 -0.91 -2.15 6.84
CA TRP A 86 -1.96 -2.46 7.81
C TRP A 86 -2.73 -3.74 7.45
N LEU A 87 -3.10 -3.92 6.18
CA LEU A 87 -3.79 -5.10 5.68
C LEU A 87 -2.97 -6.39 5.85
N MET A 88 -1.65 -6.29 5.70
CA MET A 88 -0.71 -7.42 5.83
C MET A 88 -0.26 -7.67 7.27
N THR A 89 -0.61 -6.78 8.22
CA THR A 89 -0.29 -6.95 9.64
C THR A 89 -1.38 -7.78 10.30
N ARG A 90 -1.01 -8.70 11.21
CA ARG A 90 -2.00 -9.41 12.01
C ARG A 90 -2.81 -8.40 12.82
N PRO A 91 -4.15 -8.48 12.84
CA PRO A 91 -4.97 -7.49 13.52
C PRO A 91 -4.51 -7.22 14.96
N ALA A 92 -4.19 -8.27 15.73
CA ALA A 92 -3.72 -8.16 17.12
C ALA A 92 -2.42 -7.34 17.31
N ASP A 93 -1.56 -7.25 16.29
CA ASP A 93 -0.28 -6.54 16.36
C ASP A 93 -0.40 -5.07 15.89
N LEU A 94 -1.57 -4.68 15.35
CA LEU A 94 -1.79 -3.34 14.82
C LEU A 94 -2.21 -2.39 15.96
N PRO A 95 -1.56 -1.22 16.13
CA PRO A 95 -1.98 -0.25 17.16
C PRO A 95 -3.45 0.13 17.02
N THR A 96 -4.16 0.29 18.14
CA THR A 96 -5.61 0.56 18.18
C THR A 96 -6.04 1.73 17.30
N LEU A 97 -5.25 2.80 17.26
CA LEU A 97 -5.51 3.96 16.39
C LEU A 97 -5.50 3.58 14.89
N HIS A 98 -4.61 2.68 14.48
CA HIS A 98 -4.50 2.20 13.10
C HIS A 98 -5.58 1.16 12.78
N GLN A 99 -5.96 0.33 13.75
CA GLN A 99 -7.11 -0.58 13.62
C GLN A 99 -8.40 0.20 13.36
N GLN A 100 -8.74 1.15 14.23
CA GLN A 100 -9.94 1.98 14.08
C GLN A 100 -9.98 2.69 12.72
N HIS A 101 -8.86 3.27 12.31
CA HIS A 101 -8.78 3.93 11.01
C HIS A 101 -8.88 2.94 9.84
N LEU A 102 -8.32 1.74 9.97
CA LEU A 102 -8.52 0.70 8.97
C LEU A 102 -9.99 0.31 8.90
N ASP A 103 -10.66 0.10 10.03
CA ASP A 103 -12.08 -0.28 10.10
C ASP A 103 -12.98 0.79 9.46
N ASP A 104 -12.72 2.08 9.73
CA ASP A 104 -13.39 3.21 9.07
C ASP A 104 -13.25 3.11 7.53
N LEU A 105 -12.06 2.77 7.03
CA LEU A 105 -11.79 2.63 5.60
C LEU A 105 -12.50 1.41 4.99
N LEU A 106 -12.50 0.28 5.69
CA LEU A 106 -13.20 -0.94 5.23
C LEU A 106 -14.72 -0.71 5.19
N ALA A 107 -15.28 -0.02 6.19
CA ALA A 107 -16.70 0.34 6.21
C ALA A 107 -17.09 1.29 5.06
N SER A 108 -16.16 2.16 4.64
CA SER A 108 -16.40 3.13 3.56
C SER A 108 -16.34 2.52 2.15
N CYS A 109 -15.74 1.34 1.97
CA CYS A 109 -15.47 0.76 0.65
C CYS A 109 -15.57 -0.77 0.67
N GLY A 110 -16.67 -1.31 0.14
CA GLY A 110 -16.93 -2.75 0.08
C GLY A 110 -15.84 -3.53 -0.66
N HIS A 111 -15.32 -3.01 -1.77
CA HIS A 111 -14.19 -3.63 -2.50
C HIS A 111 -12.93 -3.75 -1.63
N LEU A 112 -12.65 -2.75 -0.79
CA LEU A 112 -11.50 -2.78 0.11
C LEU A 112 -11.71 -3.78 1.26
N ALA A 113 -12.94 -3.87 1.79
CA ALA A 113 -13.31 -4.88 2.77
C ALA A 113 -13.13 -6.30 2.22
N LEU A 114 -13.62 -6.56 1.02
CA LEU A 114 -13.49 -7.86 0.34
C LEU A 114 -12.01 -8.21 0.07
N LEU A 115 -11.23 -7.23 -0.40
CA LEU A 115 -9.78 -7.41 -0.58
C LEU A 115 -9.08 -7.76 0.75
N ALA A 116 -9.41 -7.05 1.83
CA ALA A 116 -8.85 -7.29 3.15
C ALA A 116 -9.17 -8.72 3.64
N GLU A 117 -10.39 -9.18 3.42
CA GLU A 117 -10.83 -10.54 3.74
C GLU A 117 -10.01 -11.58 2.95
N ARG A 118 -9.90 -11.44 1.63
CA ARG A 118 -9.15 -12.39 0.79
C ARG A 118 -7.67 -12.44 1.14
N VAL A 119 -7.06 -11.29 1.45
CA VAL A 119 -5.67 -11.20 1.93
C VAL A 119 -5.50 -11.96 3.25
N ARG A 120 -6.41 -11.76 4.21
CA ARG A 120 -6.34 -12.45 5.51
C ARG A 120 -6.54 -13.95 5.38
N GLN A 121 -7.48 -14.39 4.53
CA GLN A 121 -7.69 -15.81 4.22
C GLN A 121 -6.42 -16.44 3.62
N PHE A 122 -5.81 -15.78 2.63
CA PHE A 122 -4.57 -16.28 2.01
C PHE A 122 -3.41 -16.33 3.01
N ALA A 123 -3.26 -15.32 3.87
CA ALA A 123 -2.26 -15.35 4.94
C ALA A 123 -2.49 -16.53 5.91
N GLY A 124 -3.76 -16.84 6.22
CA GLY A 124 -4.14 -18.03 7.00
C GLY A 124 -3.73 -19.34 6.33
N LEU A 125 -3.92 -19.47 5.01
CA LEU A 125 -3.46 -20.64 4.25
C LEU A 125 -1.94 -20.79 4.31
N LEU A 126 -1.21 -19.68 4.14
CA LEU A 126 0.26 -19.67 4.12
C LEU A 126 0.87 -19.99 5.48
N THR A 127 0.33 -19.39 6.54
CA THR A 127 0.82 -19.61 7.92
C THR A 127 0.39 -20.96 8.49
N GLY A 128 -0.80 -21.44 8.12
CA GLY A 128 -1.33 -22.75 8.53
C GLY A 128 -0.86 -23.92 7.67
N ARG A 129 -0.09 -23.65 6.61
CA ARG A 129 0.36 -24.62 5.60
C ARG A 129 -0.75 -25.48 4.97
N ARG A 130 -1.83 -24.83 4.56
CA ARG A 130 -3.05 -25.46 4.03
C ARG A 130 -3.13 -25.35 2.51
N GLY A 131 -2.20 -25.98 1.80
CA GLY A 131 -2.17 -25.93 0.34
C GLY A 131 -3.40 -26.55 -0.32
N GLU A 132 -4.04 -27.53 0.33
CA GLU A 132 -5.26 -28.18 -0.14
C GLU A 132 -6.46 -27.22 -0.28
N ALA A 133 -6.51 -26.17 0.55
CA ALA A 133 -7.58 -25.18 0.52
C ALA A 133 -7.33 -24.03 -0.49
N LEU A 134 -6.18 -24.02 -1.17
CA LEU A 134 -5.83 -22.96 -2.12
C LEU A 134 -6.81 -22.85 -3.29
N ASN A 135 -7.23 -23.98 -3.86
CA ASN A 135 -8.16 -23.98 -4.99
C ASN A 135 -9.50 -23.35 -4.62
N ALA A 136 -10.05 -23.70 -3.45
CA ALA A 136 -11.30 -23.11 -2.97
C ALA A 136 -11.16 -21.59 -2.79
N TRP A 137 -10.04 -21.13 -2.20
CA TRP A 137 -9.76 -19.70 -2.05
C TRP A 137 -9.66 -18.98 -3.41
N MET A 138 -8.96 -19.57 -4.39
CA MET A 138 -8.86 -19.00 -5.74
C MET A 138 -10.23 -18.90 -6.43
N THR A 139 -11.11 -19.88 -6.25
CA THR A 139 -12.49 -19.83 -6.77
C THR A 139 -13.28 -18.69 -6.14
N CYS A 140 -13.13 -18.44 -4.83
CA CYS A 140 -13.76 -17.29 -4.19
C CYS A 140 -13.26 -15.97 -4.78
N VAL A 141 -11.95 -15.83 -5.01
CA VAL A 141 -11.37 -14.61 -5.61
C VAL A 141 -11.88 -14.37 -7.04
N ASP A 142 -12.04 -15.42 -7.83
CA ASP A 142 -12.59 -15.29 -9.19
C ASP A 142 -14.06 -14.84 -9.20
N ALA A 143 -14.83 -15.26 -8.20
CA ALA A 143 -16.23 -14.85 -8.05
C ALA A 143 -16.37 -13.41 -7.52
N ASP A 144 -15.35 -12.89 -6.84
CA ASP A 144 -15.31 -11.52 -6.36
C ASP A 144 -15.08 -10.53 -7.49
N ASP A 145 -15.67 -9.33 -7.35
CA ASP A 145 -15.36 -8.16 -8.19
C ASP A 145 -14.02 -7.52 -7.78
N LEU A 146 -12.93 -8.30 -7.88
CA LEU A 146 -11.57 -7.86 -7.61
C LEU A 146 -10.65 -8.08 -8.82
N PRO A 147 -10.82 -7.33 -9.93
CA PRO A 147 -10.05 -7.53 -11.16
C PRO A 147 -8.53 -7.46 -10.98
N ALA A 148 -8.08 -6.64 -10.03
CA ALA A 148 -6.66 -6.51 -9.70
C ALA A 148 -6.06 -7.78 -9.05
N LEU A 149 -6.88 -8.62 -8.42
CA LEU A 149 -6.47 -9.86 -7.76
C LEU A 149 -6.57 -11.08 -8.69
N HIS A 150 -7.41 -11.04 -9.72
CA HIS A 150 -7.52 -12.12 -10.73
C HIS A 150 -6.19 -12.41 -11.42
N GLY A 151 -5.38 -11.38 -11.72
CA GLY A 151 -4.05 -11.56 -12.28
C GLY A 151 -3.09 -12.32 -11.36
N PHE A 152 -3.22 -12.15 -10.04
CA PHE A 152 -2.46 -12.91 -9.05
C PHE A 152 -2.89 -14.38 -9.05
N VAL A 153 -4.19 -14.65 -8.99
CA VAL A 153 -4.74 -16.01 -9.04
C VAL A 153 -4.36 -16.74 -10.33
N HIS A 154 -4.43 -16.06 -11.46
CA HIS A 154 -3.98 -16.63 -12.74
C HIS A 154 -2.51 -17.04 -12.68
N GLY A 155 -1.64 -16.20 -12.09
CA GLY A 155 -0.24 -16.54 -11.87
C GLY A 155 -0.05 -17.79 -11.00
N LEU A 156 -0.84 -17.95 -9.93
CA LEU A 156 -0.78 -19.15 -9.09
C LEU A 156 -1.17 -20.41 -9.84
N ARG A 157 -2.19 -20.33 -10.70
CA ARG A 157 -2.66 -21.49 -11.50
C ARG A 157 -1.60 -22.01 -12.46
N MET A 158 -0.73 -21.14 -12.96
CA MET A 158 0.30 -21.52 -13.91
C MET A 158 1.35 -22.47 -13.34
N ASP A 159 1.52 -22.48 -12.03
CA ASP A 159 2.43 -23.39 -11.33
C ASP A 159 1.77 -23.96 -10.07
N LEU A 160 0.50 -24.39 -10.22
CA LEU A 160 -0.36 -24.74 -9.09
C LEU A 160 0.24 -25.83 -8.20
N SER A 161 0.83 -26.87 -8.80
CA SER A 161 1.44 -27.96 -8.05
C SER A 161 2.61 -27.47 -7.17
N ALA A 162 3.47 -26.59 -7.71
CA ALA A 162 4.56 -26.02 -6.94
C ALA A 162 4.07 -25.06 -5.85
N VAL A 163 3.03 -24.25 -6.13
CA VAL A 163 2.43 -23.37 -5.12
C VAL A 163 1.80 -24.17 -3.99
N VAL A 164 1.01 -25.20 -4.31
CA VAL A 164 0.42 -26.11 -3.30
C VAL A 164 1.53 -26.77 -2.47
N ALA A 165 2.58 -27.28 -3.11
CA ALA A 165 3.72 -27.86 -2.40
C ALA A 165 4.40 -26.83 -1.48
N GLY A 166 4.63 -25.60 -1.96
CA GLY A 166 5.22 -24.51 -1.17
C GLY A 166 4.34 -24.04 -0.01
N LEU A 167 3.01 -24.22 -0.12
CA LEU A 167 2.07 -23.97 0.96
C LEU A 167 1.83 -25.17 1.87
N THR A 168 2.36 -26.36 1.59
CA THR A 168 2.07 -27.57 2.39
C THR A 168 3.32 -28.12 3.07
N LEU A 169 4.42 -28.17 2.33
CA LEU A 169 5.66 -28.79 2.78
C LEU A 169 6.41 -27.88 3.78
N PRO A 170 7.25 -28.46 4.65
CA PRO A 170 8.06 -27.68 5.59
C PRO A 170 9.25 -26.99 4.94
N TYR A 171 9.53 -27.29 3.67
CA TYR A 171 10.68 -26.78 2.94
C TYR A 171 10.45 -25.34 2.48
N SER A 172 11.50 -24.53 2.55
CA SER A 172 11.49 -23.18 2.02
C SER A 172 12.76 -22.91 1.24
N ASN A 173 12.67 -22.05 0.23
CA ASN A 173 13.85 -21.55 -0.49
C ASN A 173 14.63 -20.51 0.32
N GLY A 174 14.30 -20.26 1.59
CA GLY A 174 14.94 -19.24 2.43
C GLY A 174 16.47 -19.33 2.48
N PRO A 175 17.05 -20.50 2.82
CA PRO A 175 18.50 -20.67 2.83
C PRO A 175 19.15 -20.43 1.46
N ILE A 176 18.52 -20.93 0.38
CA ILE A 176 19.01 -20.78 -0.99
C ILE A 176 18.96 -19.32 -1.43
N GLU A 177 17.86 -18.61 -1.14
CA GLU A 177 17.72 -17.18 -1.41
C GLU A 177 18.71 -16.34 -0.60
N GLY A 178 19.01 -16.75 0.63
CA GLY A 178 20.06 -16.15 1.45
C GLY A 178 21.44 -16.27 0.79
N ALA A 179 21.80 -17.49 0.35
CA ALA A 179 23.05 -17.73 -0.38
C ALA A 179 23.11 -16.93 -1.69
N ASN A 180 22.04 -16.95 -2.49
CA ASN A 180 21.92 -16.18 -3.72
C ASN A 180 22.08 -14.67 -3.46
N THR A 181 21.52 -14.17 -2.37
CA THR A 181 21.62 -12.75 -1.98
C THR A 181 23.06 -12.41 -1.59
N LYS A 182 23.74 -13.25 -0.80
CA LYS A 182 25.17 -13.08 -0.45
C LYS A 182 26.04 -13.03 -1.71
N VAL A 183 25.84 -13.96 -2.63
CA VAL A 183 26.57 -14.01 -3.91
C VAL A 183 26.30 -12.76 -4.75
N LYS A 184 25.03 -12.36 -4.91
CA LYS A 184 24.65 -11.14 -5.64
C LYS A 184 25.26 -9.89 -5.00
N PHE A 185 25.33 -9.82 -3.68
CA PHE A 185 25.95 -8.72 -2.95
C PHE A 185 27.45 -8.64 -3.22
N LEU A 186 28.19 -9.74 -3.07
CA LEU A 186 29.62 -9.79 -3.37
C LEU A 186 29.92 -9.40 -4.82
N LYS A 187 29.11 -9.90 -5.77
CA LYS A 187 29.22 -9.51 -7.19
C LYS A 187 28.98 -8.00 -7.41
N ARG A 188 28.01 -7.40 -6.70
CA ARG A 188 27.68 -5.97 -6.77
C ARG A 188 28.77 -5.09 -6.15
N GLN A 189 29.41 -5.52 -5.05
CA GLN A 189 30.56 -4.82 -4.47
C GLN A 189 31.72 -4.69 -5.48
N MET A 190 31.80 -5.61 -6.44
CA MET A 190 32.82 -5.61 -7.48
C MET A 190 32.34 -5.01 -8.81
N TYR A 191 31.21 -4.31 -8.80
CA TYR A 191 30.59 -3.70 -9.98
C TYR A 191 30.36 -4.68 -11.14
N GLY A 192 30.24 -5.98 -10.84
CA GLY A 192 30.09 -7.03 -11.85
C GLY A 192 31.33 -7.31 -12.69
N ARG A 193 32.51 -6.76 -12.34
CA ARG A 193 33.76 -6.89 -13.11
C ARG A 193 34.64 -8.07 -12.69
N ALA A 194 34.22 -8.85 -11.70
CA ALA A 194 34.96 -10.02 -11.24
C ALA A 194 34.74 -11.21 -12.18
N GLY A 195 35.84 -11.78 -12.68
CA GLY A 195 35.83 -13.10 -13.31
C GLY A 195 35.47 -14.22 -12.31
N PHE A 196 35.19 -15.41 -12.82
CA PHE A 196 34.73 -16.53 -11.99
C PHE A 196 35.69 -16.88 -10.85
N ASP A 197 36.99 -16.96 -11.12
CA ASP A 197 37.99 -17.36 -10.12
C ASP A 197 38.04 -16.40 -8.93
N LEU A 198 38.03 -15.10 -9.21
CA LEU A 198 38.03 -14.05 -8.19
C LEU A 198 36.71 -14.03 -7.41
N LEU A 199 35.58 -14.24 -8.08
CA LEU A 199 34.28 -14.33 -7.41
C LEU A 199 34.21 -15.57 -6.51
N ARG A 200 34.73 -16.72 -6.97
CA ARG A 200 34.81 -17.96 -6.20
C ARG A 200 35.64 -17.76 -4.94
N GLN A 201 36.83 -17.18 -5.05
CA GLN A 201 37.68 -16.87 -3.89
C GLN A 201 36.94 -15.98 -2.88
N ARG A 202 36.28 -14.91 -3.33
CA ARG A 202 35.54 -14.01 -2.42
C ARG A 202 34.32 -14.65 -1.78
N ILE A 203 33.64 -15.58 -2.44
CA ILE A 203 32.51 -16.31 -1.84
C ILE A 203 33.00 -17.27 -0.76
N LEU A 204 34.10 -18.01 -1.02
CA LEU A 204 34.64 -18.99 -0.09
C LEU A 204 35.30 -18.37 1.15
N LEU A 205 35.78 -17.13 1.05
CA LEU A 205 36.48 -16.40 2.13
C LEU A 205 35.59 -15.43 2.93
N ALA A 206 34.29 -15.33 2.63
CA ALA A 206 33.37 -14.36 3.22
C ALA A 206 32.35 -14.96 4.18
#